data_AF-A0A0C2G2R7-F1
#
_entry.id   AF-A0A0C2G2R7-F1
#
_cell.length_a   1.000
_cell.length_b   1.000
_cell.length_c   1.000
_cell.angle_alpha   90.00
_cell.angle_beta   90.00
_cell.angle_gamma   90.00
#
_symmetry.space_group_name_H-M   'P 1'
#
loop_
_entity.id
_entity.type
_entity.pdbx_description
1 polymer ?
#
loop_
_entity_poly.entity_id
_entity_poly.type
_entity_poly.pdbx_seq_one_letter_code
_entity_poly.pdbx_strand_id
1 'polypeptide(L)'
;MIDCCVVEVILNDVRGDFHYNFSHVTPNQLLAKLYYECDQNLAGPANEECHHIAKDNLMLIYTDLQAGKGAYFICQQLNLC
;
A
#
# COMPACT_ATOMS: atom_id res chain seq x y z
N MET A 1 -7.85 -7.05 12.25
CA MET A 1 -6.69 -6.19 12.55
C MET A 1 -5.54 -6.73 11.73
N ILE A 2 -5.24 -6.03 10.65
CA ILE A 2 -4.09 -6.30 9.80
C ILE A 2 -2.80 -5.89 10.52
N ASP A 3 -1.73 -6.66 10.39
CA ASP A 3 -0.45 -6.33 11.02
C ASP A 3 0.43 -5.45 10.12
N CYS A 4 1.41 -4.78 10.75
CA CYS A 4 2.47 -4.01 10.10
C CYS A 4 3.17 -4.78 8.96
N CYS A 5 3.57 -6.02 9.24
CA CYS A 5 4.37 -6.87 8.35
C CYS A 5 3.62 -7.18 7.05
N VAL A 6 2.31 -7.41 7.13
CA VAL A 6 1.44 -7.70 5.99
C VAL A 6 1.34 -6.48 5.09
N VAL A 7 1.09 -5.29 5.65
CA VAL A 7 1.01 -4.06 4.85
C VAL A 7 2.37 -3.71 4.26
N GLU A 8 3.45 -4.02 4.96
CA GLU A 8 4.81 -3.85 4.46
C GLU A 8 5.09 -4.76 3.25
N VAL A 9 4.69 -6.03 3.30
CA VAL A 9 4.78 -6.96 2.16
C VAL A 9 4.01 -6.42 0.97
N ILE A 10 2.73 -6.07 1.16
CA ILE A 10 1.86 -5.51 0.11
C ILE A 10 2.50 -4.27 -0.52
N LEU A 11 2.96 -3.31 0.29
CA LEU A 11 3.60 -2.09 -0.22
C LEU A 11 4.92 -2.39 -0.94
N ASN A 12 5.69 -3.37 -0.49
CA ASN A 12 6.92 -3.76 -1.17
C ASN A 12 6.64 -4.43 -2.53
N ASP A 13 5.59 -5.24 -2.64
CA ASP A 13 5.16 -5.85 -3.91
C ASP A 13 4.69 -4.77 -4.89
N VAL A 14 3.85 -3.81 -4.42
CA VAL A 14 3.46 -2.65 -5.23
C VAL A 14 4.67 -1.85 -5.71
N ARG A 15 5.65 -1.61 -4.83
CA ARG A 15 6.90 -0.91 -5.19
C ARG A 15 7.71 -1.68 -6.22
N GLY A 16 7.81 -2.99 -6.08
CA GLY A 16 8.49 -3.87 -7.03
C GLY A 16 7.86 -3.80 -8.43
N ASP A 17 6.53 -3.87 -8.49
CA ASP A 17 5.77 -3.87 -9.75
C ASP A 17 5.85 -2.54 -10.51
N PHE A 18 5.97 -1.43 -9.79
CA PHE A 18 6.26 -0.12 -10.39
C PHE A 18 7.75 0.17 -10.55
N HIS A 19 8.63 -0.84 -10.36
CA HIS A 19 10.08 -0.69 -10.44
C HIS A 19 10.63 0.47 -9.60
N TYR A 20 10.04 0.70 -8.42
CA TYR A 20 10.34 1.80 -7.51
C TYR A 20 10.20 3.21 -8.13
N ASN A 21 9.47 3.34 -9.25
CA ASN A 21 9.28 4.59 -9.96
C ASN A 21 7.78 4.96 -10.05
N PHE A 22 7.39 5.98 -9.28
CA PHE A 22 6.01 6.46 -9.20
C PHE A 22 5.79 7.79 -9.92
N SER A 23 6.76 8.27 -10.71
CA SER A 23 6.66 9.58 -11.40
C SER A 23 5.54 9.66 -12.46
N HIS A 24 5.11 8.50 -12.98
CA HIS A 24 4.04 8.39 -13.99
C HIS A 24 2.84 7.58 -13.50
N VAL A 25 2.84 7.19 -12.23
CA VAL A 25 1.73 6.45 -11.62
C VAL A 25 0.69 7.47 -11.17
N THR A 26 -0.58 7.21 -11.47
CA THR A 26 -1.69 8.01 -10.95
C THR A 26 -2.22 7.41 -9.64
N PRO A 27 -2.87 8.20 -8.77
CA PRO A 27 -3.50 7.66 -7.55
C PRO A 27 -4.45 6.50 -7.83
N ASN A 28 -5.22 6.55 -8.93
CA ASN A 28 -6.14 5.48 -9.29
C ASN A 28 -5.43 4.18 -9.69
N GLN A 29 -4.30 4.28 -10.41
CA GLN A 29 -3.47 3.11 -10.74
C GLN A 29 -2.85 2.50 -9.48
N LEU A 30 -2.36 3.35 -8.57
CA LEU A 30 -1.83 2.89 -7.30
C LEU A 30 -2.90 2.18 -6.46
N LEU A 31 -4.10 2.76 -6.34
CA LEU A 31 -5.19 2.16 -5.58
C LEU A 31 -5.60 0.81 -6.14
N ALA A 32 -5.78 0.72 -7.47
CA ALA A 32 -6.11 -0.54 -8.13
C ALA A 32 -5.06 -1.62 -7.86
N LYS A 33 -3.78 -1.23 -7.82
CA LYS A 33 -2.69 -2.15 -7.52
C LYS A 33 -2.64 -2.57 -6.05
N LEU A 34 -2.86 -1.65 -5.11
CA LEU A 34 -2.97 -1.97 -3.69
C LEU A 34 -4.11 -2.97 -3.44
N TYR A 35 -5.27 -2.77 -4.07
CA TYR A 35 -6.39 -3.70 -3.96
C TYR A 35 -6.06 -5.07 -4.51
N TYR A 36 -5.43 -5.11 -5.68
CA TYR A 36 -4.96 -6.37 -6.27
C TYR A 36 -4.04 -7.13 -5.29
N GLU A 37 -3.07 -6.45 -4.68
CA GLU A 37 -2.16 -7.09 -3.72
C GLU A 37 -2.86 -7.50 -2.41
N CYS A 38 -3.82 -6.71 -1.91
CA CYS A 38 -4.67 -7.12 -0.80
C CYS A 38 -5.42 -8.42 -1.13
N ASP A 39 -6.02 -8.53 -2.33
CA ASP A 39 -6.79 -9.69 -2.76
C ASP A 39 -5.92 -10.95 -2.99
N GLN A 40 -4.65 -10.77 -3.37
CA GLN A 40 -3.71 -11.88 -3.55
C GLN A 40 -3.17 -12.41 -2.22
N ASN A 41 -2.92 -11.53 -1.25
CA ASN A 41 -2.23 -11.87 -0.01
C ASN A 41 -3.18 -12.13 1.17
N LEU A 42 -4.43 -11.66 1.10
CA LEU A 42 -5.36 -11.68 2.22
C LEU A 42 -6.72 -12.24 1.84
N ALA A 43 -7.41 -12.78 2.85
CA ALA A 43 -8.77 -13.29 2.72
C ALA A 43 -9.63 -12.86 3.91
N GLY A 44 -10.95 -12.82 3.70
CA GLY A 44 -11.92 -12.48 4.74
C GLY A 44 -11.74 -11.06 5.27
N PRO A 45 -12.01 -10.81 6.57
CA PRO A 45 -12.03 -9.46 7.15
C PRO A 45 -10.71 -8.69 7.01
N ALA A 46 -9.57 -9.38 6.95
CA ALA A 46 -8.27 -8.73 6.77
C ALA A 46 -8.12 -8.10 5.37
N ASN A 47 -8.71 -8.72 4.34
CA ASN A 47 -8.72 -8.16 2.99
C ASN A 47 -9.57 -6.89 2.93
N GLU A 48 -10.77 -6.93 3.52
CA GLU A 48 -11.65 -5.76 3.61
C GLU A 48 -10.98 -4.60 4.34
N GLU A 49 -10.31 -4.87 5.46
CA GLU A 49 -9.53 -3.89 6.21
C GLU A 49 -8.37 -3.31 5.38
N CYS A 50 -7.67 -4.13 4.61
CA CYS A 50 -6.61 -3.70 3.70
C CYS A 50 -7.14 -2.73 2.63
N HIS A 51 -8.28 -3.05 2.02
CA HIS A 51 -8.93 -2.18 1.03
C HIS A 51 -9.33 -0.84 1.64
N HIS A 52 -9.90 -0.86 2.85
CA HIS A 52 -10.25 0.36 3.57
C HIS A 52 -9.04 1.24 3.85
N ILE A 53 -7.96 0.67 4.40
CA ILE A 53 -6.72 1.41 4.68
C ILE A 53 -6.13 1.99 3.40
N ALA A 54 -6.05 1.20 2.33
CA ALA A 54 -5.51 1.64 1.04
C ALA A 54 -6.31 2.80 0.45
N LYS A 55 -7.64 2.76 0.56
CA LYS A 55 -8.54 3.81 0.07
C LYS A 55 -8.45 5.09 0.90
N ASP A 56 -8.56 4.96 2.21
CA ASP A 56 -8.66 6.09 3.13
C ASP A 56 -7.32 6.86 3.21
N ASN A 57 -6.20 6.15 3.00
CA ASN A 57 -4.86 6.72 3.08
C ASN A 57 -4.16 6.84 1.73
N LEU A 58 -4.89 6.70 0.61
CA LEU A 58 -4.31 6.66 -0.73
C LEU A 58 -3.38 7.84 -1.01
N MET A 59 -3.79 9.06 -0.65
CA MET A 59 -3.00 10.26 -0.93
C MET A 59 -1.70 10.32 -0.11
N LEU A 60 -1.71 9.81 1.12
CA LEU A 60 -0.52 9.71 1.96
C LEU A 60 0.45 8.70 1.36
N ILE A 61 -0.03 7.48 1.10
CA ILE A 61 0.77 6.40 0.50
C ILE A 61 1.35 6.86 -0.83
N TYR A 62 0.53 7.47 -1.68
CA TYR A 62 0.96 8.00 -2.98
C TYR A 62 2.08 9.04 -2.85
N THR A 63 1.90 10.04 -1.99
CA THR A 63 2.88 11.13 -1.82
C THR A 63 4.21 10.61 -1.29
N ASP A 64 4.16 9.68 -0.33
CA ASP A 64 5.36 9.07 0.25
C ASP A 64 6.09 8.17 -0.77
N LEU A 65 5.35 7.40 -1.57
CA LEU A 65 5.94 6.60 -2.65
C LEU A 65 6.58 7.48 -3.73
N GLN A 66 5.94 8.61 -4.09
CA GLN A 66 6.54 9.59 -5.00
C GLN A 66 7.79 10.26 -4.42
N ALA A 67 7.84 10.44 -3.10
CA ALA A 67 9.02 10.91 -2.38
C ALA A 67 10.10 9.83 -2.17
N GLY A 68 9.90 8.62 -2.71
CA GLY A 68 10.84 7.51 -2.62
C GLY A 68 10.92 6.88 -1.23
N LYS A 69 9.90 7.06 -0.38
CA LYS A 69 9.86 6.46 0.95
C LYS A 69 9.68 4.94 0.88
N GLY A 70 10.19 4.26 1.91
CA GLY A 70 10.07 2.82 2.07
C GLY A 70 8.72 2.41 2.67
N ALA A 71 8.35 1.14 2.46
CA ALA A 71 7.12 0.57 3.00
C ALA A 71 7.02 0.72 4.53
N TYR A 72 8.08 0.37 5.27
CA TYR A 72 8.13 0.54 6.73
C TYR A 72 7.82 1.98 7.20
N PHE A 73 8.38 3.00 6.52
CA PHE A 73 8.12 4.40 6.87
C PHE A 73 6.65 4.75 6.67
N ILE A 74 6.06 4.31 5.56
CA ILE A 74 4.63 4.53 5.26
C ILE A 74 3.77 3.83 6.32
N CYS A 75 4.07 2.58 6.65
CA CYS A 75 3.30 1.84 7.67
C CYS A 75 3.37 2.50 9.06
N GLN A 76 4.50 3.12 9.43
CA GLN A 76 4.60 3.95 10.64
C GLN A 76 3.70 5.19 10.59
N GLN A 77 3.63 5.88 9.44
CA GLN A 77 2.72 7.03 9.28
C GLN A 77 1.24 6.63 9.43
N LEU A 78 0.91 5.39 9.07
CA LEU A 78 -0.43 4.82 9.18
C LEU A 78 -0.76 4.29 10.60
N ASN A 79 0.17 4.35 11.55
CA ASN A 79 0.06 3.73 12.88
C ASN A 79 -0.24 2.22 12.84
N LEU A 80 0.24 1.55 11.78
CA LEU A 80 0.18 0.09 11.66
C LEU A 80 1.45 -0.55 12.24
N CYS A 81 2.54 0.22 12.22
CA CYS A 81 3.78 0.08 12.96
C CYS A 81 4.02 1.40 13.73
#